data_AF-A0A2E5YEM8-F1
#
_entry.id   AF-A0A2E5YEM8-F1
#
_cell.length_a   1.000
_cell.length_b   1.000
_cell.length_c   1.000
_cell.angle_alpha   90.00
_cell.angle_beta   90.00
_cell.angle_gamma   90.00
#
_symmetry.space_group_name_H-M   'P 1'
#
loop_
_entity.id
_entity.type
_entity.pdbx_description
1 polymer ?
#
loop_
_entity_poly.entity_id
_entity_poly.type
_entity_poly.pdbx_seq_one_letter_code
_entity_poly.pdbx_strand_id
1 'polypeptide(L)'
;MKKRIPDLLLVIATATAALSASSSRRPWKDFGVSPREDHQEFLAFDLQLGPDLKAAKGRRLDADLTTQLDALGFHTVRVRNPATPVVTLPVKESAGEVLAAPVALPGQTQTLPKGRLVDDALKARASEAGVELEMAGEKLASPAELPKLMRASAFLDDEAISALQSAGVTEVPVKRVAPFEWRYWSGRWAFLLSIFAMAVAVGLKRAFATETAESTGPGVGLDTLRALLAELSERAGELSGKAAAMSAAEIHGEVDALLQGPAYAFVEGRATLQKTAGMTSFALVMDPFSRGERQLSRAWSASVDDHAEEARTSLLKAAPLLEAARDAFPG
;
A
#
# COMPACT_ATOMS: atom_id res chain seq x y z
N MET A 1 -32.64 -4.97 -19.33
CA MET A 1 -31.75 -5.87 -18.56
C MET A 1 -30.42 -6.20 -19.25
N LYS A 2 -30.36 -6.48 -20.57
CA LYS A 2 -29.11 -6.90 -21.25
C LYS A 2 -27.91 -5.93 -21.12
N LYS A 3 -28.14 -4.61 -21.02
CA LYS A 3 -27.06 -3.60 -20.89
C LYS A 3 -26.31 -3.61 -19.55
N ARG A 4 -26.86 -4.20 -18.47
CA ARG A 4 -26.23 -4.17 -17.13
C ARG A 4 -25.36 -5.38 -16.80
N ILE A 5 -25.43 -6.43 -17.61
CA ILE A 5 -24.69 -7.69 -17.38
C ILE A 5 -23.16 -7.46 -17.45
N PRO A 6 -22.61 -6.70 -18.42
CA PRO A 6 -21.16 -6.47 -18.48
C PRO A 6 -20.61 -5.69 -17.28
N ASP A 7 -21.36 -4.70 -16.78
CA ASP A 7 -20.94 -3.88 -15.64
C ASP A 7 -20.97 -4.70 -14.34
N LEU A 8 -21.99 -5.54 -14.15
CA LEU A 8 -22.08 -6.45 -13.00
C LEU A 8 -20.92 -7.47 -13.00
N LEU A 9 -20.59 -8.04 -14.17
CA LEU A 9 -19.45 -8.96 -14.31
C LEU A 9 -18.12 -8.27 -14.00
N LEU A 10 -17.95 -7.01 -14.42
CA LEU A 10 -16.74 -6.24 -14.12
C LEU A 10 -16.59 -6.00 -12.61
N VAL A 11 -17.66 -5.58 -11.93
CA VAL A 11 -17.66 -5.34 -10.48
C VAL A 11 -17.35 -6.64 -9.71
N ILE A 12 -17.97 -7.75 -10.08
CA ILE A 12 -17.72 -9.06 -9.45
C ILE A 12 -16.28 -9.51 -9.70
N ALA A 13 -15.77 -9.35 -10.93
CA ALA A 13 -14.40 -9.71 -11.26
C ALA A 13 -13.39 -8.88 -10.45
N THR A 14 -13.58 -7.55 -10.37
CA THR A 14 -12.70 -6.66 -9.59
C THR A 14 -12.76 -6.97 -8.10
N ALA A 15 -13.95 -7.17 -7.53
CA ALA A 15 -14.10 -7.54 -6.12
C ALA A 15 -13.44 -8.89 -5.82
N THR A 16 -13.60 -9.89 -6.70
CA THR A 16 -12.98 -11.21 -6.57
C THR A 16 -11.46 -11.12 -6.69
N ALA A 17 -10.93 -10.30 -7.62
CA ALA A 17 -9.50 -10.04 -7.77
C ALA A 17 -8.91 -9.42 -6.50
N ALA A 18 -9.59 -8.40 -5.95
CA ALA A 18 -9.18 -7.71 -4.73
C ALA A 18 -9.22 -8.64 -3.51
N LEU A 19 -10.31 -9.41 -3.35
CA LEU A 19 -10.43 -10.41 -2.29
C LEU A 19 -9.37 -11.50 -2.40
N SER A 20 -9.09 -11.98 -3.62
CA SER A 20 -8.04 -12.98 -3.87
C SER A 20 -6.63 -12.44 -3.59
N ALA A 21 -6.37 -11.18 -3.97
CA ALA A 21 -5.13 -10.46 -3.63
C ALA A 21 -4.99 -10.22 -2.13
N SER A 22 -6.10 -9.94 -1.44
CA SER A 22 -6.14 -9.73 0.01
C SER A 22 -6.13 -11.03 0.82
N SER A 23 -6.44 -12.18 0.20
CA SER A 23 -6.35 -13.51 0.80
C SER A 23 -4.88 -13.87 0.97
N SER A 24 -4.25 -13.19 1.92
CA SER A 24 -2.94 -13.50 2.45
C SER A 24 -2.95 -14.96 2.90
N ARG A 25 -1.79 -15.61 2.77
CA ARG A 25 -1.56 -16.98 3.25
C ARG A 25 -2.24 -17.15 4.61
N ARG A 26 -2.96 -18.26 4.82
CA ARG A 26 -3.45 -18.61 6.17
C ARG A 26 -2.29 -18.34 7.14
N PRO A 27 -2.49 -17.59 8.23
CA PRO A 27 -1.38 -17.20 9.10
C PRO A 27 -0.77 -18.40 9.85
N TRP A 28 -1.27 -19.60 9.57
CA TRP A 28 -0.77 -20.88 10.03
C TRP A 28 -0.61 -21.88 8.90
N LYS A 29 0.33 -22.82 9.05
CA LYS A 29 0.47 -24.05 8.26
C LYS A 29 0.38 -25.25 9.21
N ASP A 30 -0.11 -26.38 8.73
CA ASP A 30 0.07 -27.64 9.45
C ASP A 30 1.54 -28.06 9.30
N PHE A 31 2.16 -28.47 10.40
CA PHE A 31 3.58 -28.80 10.47
C PHE A 31 3.74 -30.18 11.07
N GLY A 32 4.50 -31.05 10.39
CA GLY A 32 4.82 -32.38 10.89
C GLY A 32 5.79 -32.28 12.06
N VAL A 33 5.46 -32.92 13.17
CA VAL A 33 6.31 -32.92 14.36
C VAL A 33 7.22 -34.13 14.30
N SER A 34 8.54 -33.90 14.28
CA SER A 34 9.54 -34.95 14.45
C SER A 34 10.13 -34.85 15.86
N PRO A 35 10.18 -35.94 16.64
CA PRO A 35 10.74 -35.88 17.99
C PRO A 35 12.21 -35.49 17.97
N ARG A 36 12.62 -34.67 18.96
CA ARG A 36 13.99 -34.17 19.17
C ARG A 36 14.54 -33.23 18.09
N GLU A 37 13.74 -32.82 17.12
CA GLU A 37 14.13 -31.76 16.19
C GLU A 37 13.81 -30.38 16.79
N ASP A 38 14.75 -29.44 16.63
CA ASP A 38 14.56 -28.04 16.99
C ASP A 38 14.08 -27.28 15.75
N HIS A 39 12.84 -26.80 15.81
CA HIS A 39 12.20 -26.07 14.72
C HIS A 39 12.15 -24.57 15.05
N GLN A 40 12.22 -23.73 14.02
CA GLN A 40 12.08 -22.28 14.17
C GLN A 40 10.63 -21.81 14.14
N GLU A 41 9.69 -22.74 13.93
CA GLU A 41 8.27 -22.49 13.92
C GLU A 41 7.72 -22.22 15.33
N PHE A 42 6.63 -21.44 15.38
CA PHE A 42 5.95 -21.07 16.61
C PHE A 42 4.51 -21.55 16.58
N LEU A 43 3.97 -22.02 17.71
CA LEU A 43 2.57 -22.47 17.79
C LEU A 43 1.59 -21.35 17.39
N ALA A 44 0.62 -21.69 16.53
CA ALA A 44 -0.41 -20.74 16.10
C ALA A 44 -1.51 -20.53 17.14
N PHE A 45 -1.70 -21.50 18.03
CA PHE A 45 -2.76 -21.57 19.04
C PHE A 45 -2.21 -22.15 20.34
N ASP A 46 -2.91 -21.89 21.44
CA ASP A 46 -2.62 -22.58 22.69
C ASP A 46 -2.95 -24.07 22.53
N LEU A 47 -2.06 -24.93 23.01
CA LEU A 47 -2.28 -26.38 23.07
C LEU A 47 -2.40 -26.79 24.54
N GLN A 48 -3.49 -27.49 24.85
CA GLN A 48 -3.65 -28.16 26.14
C GLN A 48 -3.20 -29.62 25.98
N LEU A 49 -2.03 -29.91 26.52
CA LEU A 49 -1.27 -31.15 26.34
C LEU A 49 -1.42 -32.05 27.58
N GLY A 50 -2.66 -32.21 28.05
CA GLY A 50 -2.98 -32.93 29.30
C GLY A 50 -3.41 -32.00 30.45
N PRO A 51 -3.53 -32.54 31.68
CA PRO A 51 -3.98 -31.77 32.85
C PRO A 51 -3.00 -30.67 33.25
N ASP A 52 -1.69 -30.90 33.07
CA ASP A 52 -0.64 -30.05 33.64
C ASP A 52 0.20 -29.30 32.60
N LEU A 53 0.16 -29.70 31.33
CA LEU A 53 1.02 -29.12 30.30
C LEU A 53 0.21 -28.21 29.37
N LYS A 54 0.53 -26.91 29.38
CA LYS A 54 -0.01 -25.92 28.44
C LYS A 54 1.12 -25.33 27.61
N ALA A 55 1.06 -25.52 26.30
CA ALA A 55 1.96 -24.82 25.39
C ALA A 55 1.23 -23.60 24.84
N ALA A 56 1.68 -22.41 25.24
CA ALA A 56 1.06 -21.16 24.83
C ALA A 56 1.31 -20.88 23.34
N LYS A 57 0.35 -20.20 22.72
CA LYS A 57 0.47 -19.59 21.40
C LYS A 57 1.73 -18.73 21.33
N GLY A 58 2.50 -18.90 20.27
CA GLY A 58 3.77 -18.20 20.09
C GLY A 58 4.95 -18.85 20.83
N ARG A 59 4.77 -19.99 21.52
CA ARG A 59 5.89 -20.82 21.98
C ARG A 59 6.58 -21.45 20.76
N ARG A 60 7.91 -21.43 20.75
CA ARG A 60 8.75 -22.07 19.72
C ARG A 60 8.63 -23.59 19.83
N LEU A 61 8.65 -24.28 18.68
CA LEU A 61 8.72 -25.73 18.60
C LEU A 61 10.17 -26.20 18.82
N ASP A 62 10.65 -26.06 20.05
CA ASP A 62 11.96 -26.59 20.46
C ASP A 62 11.93 -28.12 20.62
N ALA A 63 13.12 -28.73 20.76
CA ALA A 63 13.28 -30.18 20.88
C ALA A 63 12.54 -30.80 22.08
N ASP A 64 12.34 -30.03 23.15
CA ASP A 64 11.59 -30.46 24.34
C ASP A 64 10.09 -30.54 24.02
N LEU A 65 9.53 -29.47 23.45
CA LEU A 65 8.13 -29.42 23.06
C LEU A 65 7.79 -30.45 21.98
N THR A 66 8.66 -30.65 20.97
CA THR A 66 8.42 -31.67 19.93
C THR A 66 8.42 -33.08 20.51
N THR A 67 9.30 -33.37 21.48
CA THR A 67 9.31 -34.65 22.20
C THR A 67 8.04 -34.86 23.02
N GLN A 68 7.56 -33.81 23.70
CA GLN A 68 6.29 -33.86 24.46
C GLN A 68 5.07 -34.06 23.55
N LEU A 69 5.02 -33.36 22.42
CA LEU A 69 3.96 -33.50 21.43
C LEU A 69 3.90 -34.92 20.84
N ASP A 70 5.06 -35.50 20.50
CA ASP A 70 5.17 -36.86 19.99
C ASP A 70 4.73 -37.91 21.04
N ALA A 71 5.17 -37.76 22.29
CA ALA A 71 4.76 -38.64 23.39
C ALA A 71 3.24 -38.64 23.65
N LEU A 72 2.56 -37.55 23.27
CA LEU A 72 1.10 -37.40 23.35
C LEU A 72 0.38 -37.81 22.06
N GLY A 73 1.10 -38.30 21.04
CA GLY A 73 0.54 -38.75 19.77
C GLY A 73 0.21 -37.63 18.76
N PHE A 74 0.73 -36.41 18.97
CA PHE A 74 0.57 -35.34 17.99
C PHE A 74 1.63 -35.45 16.89
N HIS A 75 1.24 -36.00 15.75
CA HIS A 75 2.11 -36.07 14.57
C HIS A 75 2.09 -34.79 13.73
N THR A 76 1.08 -33.94 13.91
CA THR A 76 0.98 -32.63 13.25
C THR A 76 0.45 -31.57 14.19
N VAL A 77 0.98 -30.35 14.08
CA VAL A 77 0.49 -29.18 14.82
C VAL A 77 0.38 -27.95 13.92
N ARG A 78 -0.50 -27.03 14.28
CA ARG A 78 -0.63 -25.75 13.57
C ARG A 78 0.40 -24.76 14.08
N VAL A 79 1.29 -24.37 13.20
CA VAL A 79 2.32 -23.36 13.49
C VAL A 79 2.06 -22.10 12.70
N ARG A 80 2.45 -20.95 13.23
CA ARG A 80 2.43 -19.70 12.49
C ARG A 80 3.31 -19.85 11.27
N ASN A 81 2.79 -19.44 10.12
CA ASN A 81 3.64 -19.25 8.96
C ASN A 81 4.51 -18.01 9.27
N PRO A 82 5.84 -18.14 9.47
CA PRO A 82 6.65 -16.96 9.70
C PRO A 82 6.44 -16.02 8.52
N ALA A 83 6.05 -14.76 8.81
CA ALA A 83 5.75 -13.78 7.76
C ALA A 83 6.95 -13.59 6.81
N THR A 84 8.16 -13.88 7.30
CA THR A 84 9.40 -13.85 6.54
C THR A 84 10.35 -14.87 7.17
N PRO A 85 10.92 -15.84 6.40
CA PRO A 85 11.91 -16.76 6.94
C PRO A 85 13.13 -15.97 7.42
N VAL A 86 13.64 -16.35 8.60
CA VAL A 86 14.90 -15.82 9.13
C VAL A 86 16.01 -16.73 8.68
N VAL A 87 17.00 -16.16 7.99
CA VAL A 87 18.18 -16.88 7.52
C VAL A 87 19.43 -16.16 8.03
N THR A 88 20.41 -16.91 8.49
CA THR A 88 21.74 -16.36 8.81
C THR A 88 22.53 -16.27 7.53
N LEU A 89 23.01 -15.07 7.19
CA LEU A 89 23.80 -14.82 5.99
C LEU A 89 25.13 -14.16 6.35
N PRO A 90 26.19 -14.38 5.55
CA PRO A 90 27.38 -13.56 5.60
C PRO A 90 27.02 -12.08 5.42
N VAL A 91 27.64 -11.18 6.19
CA VAL A 91 27.33 -9.73 6.14
C VAL A 91 27.46 -9.16 4.73
N LYS A 92 28.41 -9.67 3.92
CA LYS A 92 28.60 -9.28 2.51
C LYS A 92 27.42 -9.63 1.60
N GLU A 93 26.67 -10.68 1.93
CA GLU A 93 25.52 -11.17 1.14
C GLU A 93 24.18 -10.64 1.67
N SER A 94 24.21 -9.87 2.76
CA SER A 94 23.01 -9.38 3.44
C SER A 94 22.51 -8.02 2.92
N ALA A 95 23.11 -7.50 1.84
CA ALA A 95 22.74 -6.22 1.25
C ALA A 95 21.29 -6.19 0.78
N GLY A 96 20.55 -5.18 1.21
CA GLY A 96 19.13 -5.02 0.89
C GLY A 96 18.18 -5.90 1.71
N GLU A 97 18.70 -6.68 2.65
CA GLU A 97 17.89 -7.48 3.57
C GLU A 97 17.56 -6.69 4.85
N VAL A 98 16.65 -7.22 5.67
CA VAL A 98 16.22 -6.59 6.92
C VAL A 98 16.68 -7.43 8.10
N LEU A 99 17.35 -6.84 9.11
CA LEU A 99 17.79 -7.59 10.28
C LEU A 99 16.63 -8.25 11.03
N ALA A 100 16.78 -9.53 11.37
CA ALA A 100 15.78 -10.28 12.11
C ALA A 100 15.87 -10.04 13.62
N ALA A 101 17.10 -9.89 14.14
CA ALA A 101 17.41 -9.69 15.54
C ALA A 101 18.38 -8.50 15.69
N PRO A 102 18.45 -7.85 16.87
CA PRO A 102 19.45 -6.82 17.10
C PRO A 102 20.85 -7.44 17.09
N VAL A 103 21.81 -6.74 16.49
CA VAL A 103 23.20 -7.19 16.37
C VAL A 103 24.11 -6.18 17.07
N ALA A 104 24.97 -6.65 17.96
CA ALA A 104 25.95 -5.80 18.60
C ALA A 104 27.02 -5.36 17.60
N LEU A 105 27.48 -4.11 17.74
CA LEU A 105 28.60 -3.56 16.98
C LEU A 105 29.81 -3.46 17.92
N PRO A 106 30.63 -4.54 18.06
CA PRO A 106 31.86 -4.49 18.83
C PRO A 106 32.70 -3.24 18.51
N GLY A 107 33.25 -2.61 19.54
CA GLY A 107 34.07 -1.40 19.39
C GLY A 107 33.29 -0.09 19.21
N GLN A 108 31.97 -0.13 19.01
CA GLN A 108 31.12 1.06 19.05
C GLN A 108 30.33 1.09 20.36
N THR A 109 30.36 2.22 21.06
CA THR A 109 29.53 2.46 22.25
C THR A 109 28.41 3.44 21.92
N GLN A 110 27.32 3.34 22.66
CA GLN A 110 26.22 4.29 22.67
C GLN A 110 26.02 4.77 24.10
N THR A 111 26.13 6.08 24.31
CA THR A 111 25.79 6.71 25.57
C THR A 111 24.27 6.79 25.68
N LEU A 112 23.72 6.12 26.69
CA LEU A 112 22.31 6.25 27.07
C LEU A 112 22.17 7.43 28.03
N PRO A 113 21.24 8.38 27.75
CA PRO A 113 21.09 9.55 28.60
C PRO A 113 20.49 9.17 29.96
N LYS A 114 20.83 9.97 30.98
CA LYS A 114 20.17 9.93 32.29
C LYS A 114 18.64 10.01 32.13
N GLY A 115 17.91 9.27 32.94
CA GLY A 115 16.44 9.25 32.94
C GLY A 115 15.81 8.28 31.92
N ARG A 116 16.60 7.56 31.13
CA ARG A 116 16.11 6.48 30.25
C ARG A 116 15.49 5.37 31.11
N LEU A 117 14.30 4.88 30.72
CA LEU A 117 13.63 3.75 31.36
C LEU A 117 14.47 2.47 31.17
N VAL A 118 14.63 1.72 32.25
CA VAL A 118 15.40 0.48 32.30
C VAL A 118 14.43 -0.71 32.28
N ASP A 119 14.09 -1.15 31.07
CA ASP A 119 13.33 -2.37 30.83
C ASP A 119 14.20 -3.63 30.98
N ASP A 120 13.57 -4.81 31.04
CA ASP A 120 14.27 -6.07 31.23
C ASP A 120 15.23 -6.39 30.07
N ALA A 121 14.91 -5.92 28.86
CA ALA A 121 15.79 -6.04 27.71
C ALA A 121 17.07 -5.21 27.88
N LEU A 122 16.98 -4.00 28.43
CA LEU A 122 18.13 -3.16 28.72
C LEU A 122 18.98 -3.75 29.86
N LYS A 123 18.34 -4.32 30.90
CA LYS A 123 19.05 -5.01 31.99
C LYS A 123 19.82 -6.22 31.48
N ALA A 124 19.18 -7.06 30.67
CA ALA A 124 19.81 -8.22 30.06
C ALA A 124 21.02 -7.81 29.21
N ARG A 125 20.85 -6.80 28.35
CA ARG A 125 21.94 -6.25 27.53
C ARG A 125 23.10 -5.69 28.36
N ALA A 126 22.81 -4.96 29.42
CA ALA A 126 23.85 -4.39 30.27
C ALA A 126 24.60 -5.48 31.04
N SER A 127 23.88 -6.49 31.54
CA SER A 127 24.47 -7.68 32.17
C SER A 127 25.35 -8.48 31.20
N GLU A 128 24.90 -8.69 29.96
CA GLU A 128 25.70 -9.37 28.92
C GLU A 128 26.96 -8.56 28.56
N ALA A 129 26.87 -7.23 28.60
CA ALA A 129 28.00 -6.33 28.36
C ALA A 129 28.91 -6.16 29.60
N GLY A 130 28.56 -6.73 30.76
CA GLY A 130 29.30 -6.53 32.01
C GLY A 130 29.25 -5.08 32.52
N VAL A 131 28.23 -4.30 32.14
CA VAL A 131 28.06 -2.91 32.55
C VAL A 131 27.02 -2.84 33.66
N GLU A 132 27.43 -2.38 34.84
CA GLU A 132 26.52 -2.13 35.95
C GLU A 132 25.73 -0.84 35.70
N LEU A 133 24.40 -0.92 35.68
CA LEU A 133 23.53 0.23 35.49
C LEU A 133 23.20 0.87 36.84
N GLU A 134 23.61 2.12 37.05
CA GLU A 134 23.13 2.89 38.19
C GLU A 134 21.66 3.28 37.97
N MET A 135 20.76 2.72 38.77
CA MET A 135 19.32 2.96 38.66
C MET A 135 18.80 3.86 39.78
N ALA A 136 17.89 4.77 39.45
CA ALA A 136 17.08 5.55 40.39
C ALA A 136 15.59 5.23 40.13
N GLY A 137 15.08 4.22 40.83
CA GLY A 137 13.79 3.60 40.49
C GLY A 137 13.89 2.81 39.19
N GLU A 138 12.97 3.04 38.25
CA GLU A 138 12.96 2.37 36.93
C GLU A 138 13.79 3.10 35.86
N LYS A 139 14.52 4.16 36.23
CA LYS A 139 15.26 5.01 35.30
C LYS A 139 16.76 5.02 35.59
N LEU A 140 17.58 5.24 34.57
CA LEU A 140 19.03 5.45 34.74
C LEU A 140 19.31 6.70 35.58
N ALA A 141 20.09 6.53 36.65
CA ALA A 141 20.52 7.59 37.56
C ALA A 141 21.63 8.48 36.95
N SER A 142 22.50 7.86 36.14
CA SER A 142 23.61 8.49 35.41
C SER A 142 23.64 8.01 33.95
N PRO A 143 24.29 8.75 33.04
CA PRO A 143 24.52 8.27 31.68
C PRO A 143 25.33 6.97 31.69
N ALA A 144 24.91 5.98 30.89
CA ALA A 144 25.58 4.68 30.79
C ALA A 144 26.08 4.45 29.37
N GLU A 145 27.31 3.94 29.23
CA GLU A 145 27.85 3.54 27.93
C GLU A 145 27.61 2.04 27.73
N LEU A 146 26.87 1.69 26.67
CA LEU A 146 26.64 0.30 26.29
C LEU A 146 27.14 0.04 24.86
N PRO A 147 27.53 -1.20 24.51
CA PRO A 147 27.86 -1.56 23.13
C PRO A 147 26.70 -1.20 22.21
N LYS A 148 26.95 -0.42 21.17
CA LYS A 148 25.92 0.03 20.23
C LYS A 148 25.29 -1.19 19.56
N LEU A 149 23.96 -1.22 19.52
CA LEU A 149 23.21 -2.27 18.84
C LEU A 149 22.64 -1.72 17.53
N MET A 150 22.83 -2.44 16.44
CA MET A 150 21.99 -2.29 15.27
C MET A 150 20.62 -2.89 15.60
N ARG A 151 19.55 -2.11 15.42
CA ARG A 151 18.21 -2.51 15.84
C ARG A 151 17.68 -3.65 14.95
N ALA A 152 16.88 -4.53 15.53
CA ALA A 152 16.06 -5.45 14.73
C ALA A 152 15.19 -4.65 13.75
N SER A 153 14.95 -5.22 12.58
CA SER A 153 14.25 -4.59 11.46
C SER A 153 14.96 -3.40 10.81
N ALA A 154 16.23 -3.14 11.14
CA ALA A 154 17.04 -2.21 10.35
C ALA A 154 17.28 -2.78 8.94
N PHE A 155 17.16 -1.92 7.93
CA PHE A 155 17.51 -2.24 6.55
C PHE A 155 19.03 -2.21 6.40
N LEU A 156 19.59 -3.22 5.74
CA LEU A 156 21.02 -3.37 5.54
C LEU A 156 21.45 -2.69 4.24
N ASP A 157 21.62 -1.37 4.31
CA ASP A 157 22.26 -0.56 3.27
C ASP A 157 23.80 -0.65 3.34
N ASP A 158 24.49 0.00 2.40
CA ASP A 158 25.94 -0.03 2.31
C ASP A 158 26.63 0.52 3.57
N GLU A 159 26.01 1.49 4.27
CA GLU A 159 26.52 2.05 5.52
C GLU A 159 26.39 1.04 6.66
N ALA A 160 25.22 0.41 6.80
CA ALA A 160 24.97 -0.62 7.81
C ALA A 160 25.90 -1.83 7.62
N ILE A 161 26.09 -2.28 6.38
CA ILE A 161 27.02 -3.37 6.04
C ILE A 161 28.45 -2.98 6.41
N SER A 162 28.89 -1.77 6.08
CA SER A 162 30.22 -1.27 6.44
C SER A 162 30.41 -1.17 7.96
N ALA A 163 29.37 -0.76 8.68
CA ALA A 163 29.37 -0.70 10.14
C ALA A 163 29.48 -2.11 10.77
N LEU A 164 28.77 -3.10 10.23
CA LEU A 164 28.85 -4.50 10.68
C LEU A 164 30.24 -5.11 10.38
N GLN A 165 30.79 -4.86 9.19
CA GLN A 165 32.11 -5.35 8.80
C GLN A 165 33.23 -4.73 9.63
N SER A 166 33.19 -3.41 9.85
CA SER A 166 34.17 -2.72 10.71
C SER A 166 34.10 -3.17 12.17
N ALA A 167 32.92 -3.61 12.63
CA ALA A 167 32.72 -4.19 13.95
C ALA A 167 33.11 -5.69 14.03
N GLY A 168 33.63 -6.28 12.95
CA GLY A 168 34.07 -7.68 12.91
C GLY A 168 32.93 -8.71 12.87
N VAL A 169 31.70 -8.29 12.57
CA VAL A 169 30.56 -9.21 12.44
C VAL A 169 30.65 -9.93 11.09
N THR A 170 30.73 -11.26 11.11
CA THR A 170 30.85 -12.08 9.90
C THR A 170 29.49 -12.49 9.32
N GLU A 171 28.53 -12.78 10.20
CA GLU A 171 27.20 -13.27 9.84
C GLU A 171 26.11 -12.54 10.62
N VAL A 172 24.95 -12.34 9.99
CA VAL A 172 23.80 -11.70 10.60
C VAL A 172 22.51 -12.44 10.28
N PRO A 173 21.57 -12.56 11.25
CA PRO A 173 20.25 -13.11 10.99
C PRO A 173 19.41 -12.05 10.28
N VAL A 174 18.95 -12.35 9.06
CA VAL A 174 18.10 -11.46 8.27
C VAL A 174 16.75 -12.09 7.94
N LYS A 175 15.73 -11.24 7.85
CA LYS A 175 14.42 -11.54 7.29
C LYS A 175 14.55 -11.47 5.78
N ARG A 176 14.79 -12.60 5.13
CA ARG A 176 14.79 -12.65 3.67
C ARG A 176 13.36 -12.65 3.18
N VAL A 177 12.94 -11.57 2.54
CA VAL A 177 11.67 -11.55 1.81
C VAL A 177 11.83 -12.59 0.71
N ALA A 178 11.31 -13.79 0.94
CA ALA A 178 11.32 -14.83 -0.07
C ALA A 178 10.75 -14.21 -1.35
N PRO A 179 11.44 -14.35 -2.50
CA PRO A 179 10.94 -13.79 -3.74
C PRO A 179 9.50 -14.25 -3.91
N PHE A 180 8.64 -13.36 -4.41
CA PHE A 180 7.25 -13.71 -4.61
C PHE A 180 7.17 -14.87 -5.60
N GLU A 181 6.97 -16.07 -5.08
CA GLU A 181 6.86 -17.28 -5.89
C GLU A 181 5.39 -17.51 -6.23
N TRP A 182 5.03 -17.18 -7.47
CA TRP A 182 3.70 -17.36 -8.04
C TRP A 182 3.11 -18.76 -7.76
N ARG A 183 3.96 -19.78 -7.69
CA ARG A 183 3.58 -21.17 -7.46
C ARG A 183 2.91 -21.41 -6.10
N TYR A 184 3.30 -20.66 -5.06
CA TYR A 184 2.78 -20.83 -3.70
C TYR A 184 1.66 -19.85 -3.35
N TRP A 185 1.26 -18.99 -4.28
CA TRP A 185 0.13 -18.10 -4.06
C TRP A 185 -1.19 -18.83 -4.29
N SER A 186 -1.91 -19.13 -3.20
CA SER A 186 -3.20 -19.85 -3.24
C SER A 186 -4.27 -19.13 -4.06
N GLY A 187 -4.20 -17.80 -4.15
CA GLY A 187 -5.14 -16.97 -4.90
C GLY A 187 -4.86 -16.87 -6.41
N ARG A 188 -3.79 -17.50 -6.92
CA ARG A 188 -3.37 -17.30 -8.33
C ARG A 188 -4.44 -17.63 -9.36
N TRP A 189 -5.24 -18.67 -9.12
CA TRP A 189 -6.30 -19.07 -10.06
C TRP A 189 -7.49 -18.13 -10.04
N ALA A 190 -7.94 -17.70 -8.86
CA ALA A 190 -9.01 -16.71 -8.74
C ALA A 190 -8.61 -15.37 -9.37
N PHE A 191 -7.34 -14.96 -9.18
CA PHE A 191 -6.80 -13.77 -9.83
C PHE A 191 -6.74 -13.91 -11.36
N LEU A 192 -6.21 -15.00 -11.91
CA LEU A 192 -6.19 -15.22 -13.36
C LEU A 192 -7.61 -15.25 -13.95
N LEU A 193 -8.55 -15.90 -13.27
CA LEU A 193 -9.95 -15.94 -13.68
C LEU A 193 -10.56 -14.53 -13.70
N SER A 194 -10.23 -13.68 -12.72
CA SER A 194 -10.70 -12.30 -12.68
C SER A 194 -10.13 -11.43 -13.81
N ILE A 195 -8.83 -11.57 -14.13
CA ILE A 195 -8.22 -10.90 -15.29
C ILE A 195 -8.91 -11.35 -16.57
N PHE A 196 -9.14 -12.66 -16.71
CA PHE A 196 -9.82 -13.22 -17.88
C PHE A 196 -11.25 -12.68 -18.00
N ALA A 197 -12.03 -12.67 -16.92
CA ALA A 197 -13.38 -12.11 -16.92
C ALA A 197 -13.39 -10.62 -17.29
N MET A 198 -12.44 -9.84 -16.78
CA MET A 198 -12.26 -8.43 -17.14
C MET A 198 -11.92 -8.27 -18.63
N ALA A 199 -11.00 -9.07 -19.18
CA ALA A 199 -10.66 -9.04 -20.58
C ALA A 199 -11.85 -9.39 -21.48
N VAL A 200 -12.65 -10.40 -21.10
CA VAL A 200 -13.90 -10.76 -21.78
C VAL A 200 -14.92 -9.61 -21.72
N ALA A 201 -15.11 -8.98 -20.55
CA ALA A 201 -16.03 -7.86 -20.40
C ALA A 201 -15.62 -6.66 -21.28
N VAL A 202 -14.33 -6.34 -21.34
CA VAL A 202 -13.79 -5.28 -22.22
C VAL A 202 -13.95 -5.66 -23.70
N GLY A 203 -13.66 -6.92 -24.06
CA GLY A 203 -13.84 -7.43 -25.42
C GLY A 203 -15.29 -7.35 -25.89
N LEU A 204 -16.24 -7.75 -25.05
CA LEU A 204 -17.68 -7.63 -25.31
C LEU A 204 -18.11 -6.16 -25.43
N LYS A 205 -17.67 -5.28 -24.52
CA LYS A 205 -17.95 -3.84 -24.63
C LYS A 205 -17.45 -3.26 -25.95
N ARG A 206 -16.26 -3.65 -26.40
CA ARG A 206 -15.71 -3.22 -27.70
C ARG A 206 -16.50 -3.78 -28.87
N ALA A 207 -16.81 -5.09 -28.87
CA ALA A 207 -17.59 -5.73 -29.92
C ALA A 207 -18.97 -5.09 -30.09
N PHE A 208 -19.67 -4.84 -28.97
CA PHE A 208 -20.95 -4.12 -28.98
C PHE A 208 -20.78 -2.65 -29.37
N ALA A 209 -19.68 -1.98 -29.00
CA ALA A 209 -19.40 -0.63 -29.47
C ALA A 209 -19.18 -0.59 -31.00
N THR A 210 -18.57 -1.61 -31.61
CA THR A 210 -18.46 -1.73 -33.07
C THR A 210 -19.81 -1.99 -33.75
N GLU A 211 -20.68 -2.84 -33.19
CA GLU A 211 -22.04 -3.04 -33.74
C GLU A 211 -22.93 -1.79 -33.53
N THR A 212 -22.68 -1.01 -32.48
CA THR A 212 -23.36 0.28 -32.28
C THR A 212 -22.71 1.41 -33.09
N ALA A 213 -21.50 1.22 -33.65
CA ALA A 213 -20.85 2.21 -34.50
C ALA A 213 -21.49 2.33 -35.89
N GLU A 214 -22.19 1.30 -36.38
CA GLU A 214 -23.08 1.43 -37.56
C GLU A 214 -24.37 2.22 -37.26
N SER A 215 -24.67 2.47 -35.98
CA SER A 215 -25.68 3.42 -35.52
C SER A 215 -25.06 4.48 -34.63
N THR A 216 -23.97 5.09 -35.10
CA THR A 216 -23.40 6.29 -34.48
C THR A 216 -24.52 7.33 -34.40
N GLY A 217 -25.16 7.43 -33.23
CA GLY A 217 -25.84 8.65 -32.82
C GLY A 217 -24.85 9.79 -33.02
N PRO A 218 -25.30 10.95 -33.51
CA PRO A 218 -24.46 12.01 -34.06
C PRO A 218 -23.23 12.20 -33.18
N GLY A 219 -22.06 11.80 -33.68
CA GLY A 219 -20.81 11.96 -32.94
C GLY A 219 -20.73 13.41 -32.49
N VAL A 220 -20.43 13.64 -31.21
CA VAL A 220 -20.35 14.98 -30.62
C VAL A 220 -19.44 15.81 -31.50
N GLY A 221 -20.02 16.74 -32.26
CA GLY A 221 -19.30 17.54 -33.24
C GLY A 221 -18.30 18.45 -32.55
N LEU A 222 -17.33 18.97 -33.31
CA LEU A 222 -16.38 19.96 -32.76
C LEU A 222 -17.11 21.16 -32.15
N ASP A 223 -18.22 21.60 -32.75
CA ASP A 223 -19.03 22.70 -32.22
C ASP A 223 -19.67 22.37 -30.88
N THR A 224 -20.14 21.13 -30.71
CA THR A 224 -20.67 20.67 -29.42
C THR A 224 -19.58 20.59 -28.36
N LEU A 225 -18.38 20.12 -28.71
CA LEU A 225 -17.23 20.14 -27.78
C LEU A 225 -16.82 21.55 -27.40
N ARG A 226 -16.81 22.48 -28.36
CA ARG A 226 -16.55 23.90 -28.10
C ARG A 226 -17.59 24.47 -27.13
N ALA A 227 -18.86 24.18 -27.37
CA ALA A 227 -19.95 24.64 -26.50
C ALA A 227 -19.82 24.07 -25.08
N LEU A 228 -19.52 22.77 -24.94
CA LEU A 228 -19.31 22.13 -23.63
C LEU A 228 -18.13 22.75 -22.87
N LEU A 229 -17.02 23.01 -23.55
CA LEU A 229 -15.84 23.63 -22.91
C LEU A 229 -16.09 25.11 -22.55
N ALA A 230 -16.84 25.84 -23.39
CA ALA A 230 -17.27 27.19 -23.08
C ALA A 230 -18.19 27.22 -21.85
N GLU A 231 -19.20 26.35 -21.78
CA GLU A 231 -20.09 26.21 -20.62
C GLU A 231 -19.31 25.86 -19.36
N LEU A 232 -18.41 24.86 -19.43
CA LEU A 232 -17.58 24.44 -18.30
C LEU A 232 -16.70 25.60 -17.79
N SER A 233 -16.08 26.35 -18.70
CA SER A 233 -15.22 27.50 -18.37
C SER A 233 -16.02 28.64 -17.74
N GLU A 234 -17.17 29.01 -18.32
CA GLU A 234 -18.05 30.06 -17.81
C GLU A 234 -18.54 29.72 -16.40
N ARG A 235 -19.10 28.52 -16.21
CA ARG A 235 -19.60 28.09 -14.89
C ARG A 235 -18.48 27.99 -13.86
N ALA A 236 -17.31 27.49 -14.23
CA ALA A 236 -16.16 27.49 -13.32
C ALA A 236 -15.72 28.90 -12.92
N GLY A 237 -15.78 29.86 -13.86
CA GLY A 237 -15.53 31.28 -13.60
C GLY A 237 -16.56 31.89 -12.65
N GLU A 238 -17.85 31.62 -12.85
CA GLU A 238 -18.92 32.09 -11.95
C GLU A 238 -18.78 31.54 -10.54
N LEU A 239 -18.50 30.24 -10.40
CA LEU A 239 -18.27 29.61 -9.10
C LEU A 239 -17.03 30.19 -8.41
N SER A 240 -15.94 30.36 -9.16
CA SER A 240 -14.71 30.99 -8.67
C SER A 240 -14.98 32.40 -8.11
N GLY A 241 -15.81 33.20 -8.79
CA GLY A 241 -16.22 34.53 -8.34
C GLY A 241 -17.06 34.55 -7.05
N LYS A 242 -17.79 33.47 -6.76
CA LYS A 242 -18.64 33.33 -5.56
C LYS A 242 -17.97 32.49 -4.45
N ALA A 243 -16.85 31.85 -4.72
CA ALA A 243 -16.23 30.84 -3.86
C ALA A 243 -15.99 31.31 -2.42
N ALA A 244 -15.61 32.58 -2.22
CA ALA A 244 -15.36 33.16 -0.90
C ALA A 244 -16.59 33.13 0.03
N ALA A 245 -17.81 33.17 -0.52
CA ALA A 245 -19.05 33.16 0.23
C ALA A 245 -19.66 31.75 0.38
N MET A 246 -19.15 30.76 -0.36
CA MET A 246 -19.70 29.41 -0.37
C MET A 246 -19.16 28.57 0.78
N SER A 247 -20.04 27.77 1.38
CA SER A 247 -19.70 26.68 2.28
C SER A 247 -19.05 25.51 1.53
N ALA A 248 -18.39 24.59 2.27
CA ALA A 248 -17.83 23.38 1.66
C ALA A 248 -18.92 22.54 0.96
N ALA A 249 -20.11 22.40 1.55
CA ALA A 249 -21.21 21.65 0.97
C ALA A 249 -21.73 22.27 -0.35
N GLU A 250 -21.81 23.59 -0.44
CA GLU A 250 -22.19 24.28 -1.69
C GLU A 250 -21.13 24.09 -2.77
N ILE A 251 -19.84 24.21 -2.42
CA ILE A 251 -18.74 23.95 -3.36
C ILE A 251 -18.80 22.51 -3.86
N HIS A 252 -19.05 21.55 -2.97
CA HIS A 252 -19.17 20.14 -3.33
C HIS A 252 -20.25 19.92 -4.39
N GLY A 253 -21.48 20.38 -4.14
CA GLY A 253 -22.60 20.18 -5.05
C GLY A 253 -22.38 20.79 -6.43
N GLU A 254 -21.84 22.02 -6.48
CA GLU A 254 -21.57 22.71 -7.74
C GLU A 254 -20.41 22.10 -8.53
N VAL A 255 -19.31 21.73 -7.85
CA VAL A 255 -18.17 21.07 -8.50
C VAL A 255 -18.54 19.67 -8.99
N ASP A 256 -19.35 18.93 -8.23
CA ASP A 256 -19.86 17.61 -8.65
C ASP A 256 -20.70 17.72 -9.92
N ALA A 257 -21.59 18.72 -10.00
CA ALA A 257 -22.39 18.99 -11.19
C ALA A 257 -21.54 19.36 -12.42
N LEU A 258 -20.43 20.09 -12.24
CA LEU A 258 -19.49 20.38 -13.33
C LEU A 258 -18.74 19.13 -13.81
N LEU A 259 -18.25 18.32 -12.87
CA LEU A 259 -17.49 17.12 -13.17
C LEU A 259 -18.36 16.06 -13.86
N GLN A 260 -19.58 15.84 -13.38
CA GLN A 260 -20.51 14.85 -13.94
C GLN A 260 -21.22 15.33 -15.21
N GLY A 261 -21.35 16.63 -15.42
CA GLY A 261 -22.02 17.23 -16.57
C GLY A 261 -21.04 17.56 -17.71
N PRO A 262 -20.74 18.84 -17.93
CA PRO A 262 -20.00 19.29 -19.12
C PRO A 262 -18.57 18.75 -19.19
N ALA A 263 -17.87 18.58 -18.05
CA ALA A 263 -16.51 18.03 -18.06
C ALA A 263 -16.48 16.57 -18.54
N TYR A 264 -17.36 15.72 -18.00
CA TYR A 264 -17.48 14.33 -18.43
C TYR A 264 -17.84 14.22 -19.93
N ALA A 265 -18.83 14.99 -20.37
CA ALA A 265 -19.26 15.00 -21.78
C ALA A 265 -18.13 15.46 -22.73
N PHE A 266 -17.35 16.46 -22.33
CA PHE A 266 -16.19 16.92 -23.08
C PHE A 266 -15.11 15.84 -23.19
N VAL A 267 -14.78 15.17 -22.09
CA VAL A 267 -13.79 14.09 -22.04
C VAL A 267 -14.21 12.91 -22.92
N GLU A 268 -15.48 12.52 -22.93
CA GLU A 268 -16.00 11.44 -23.79
C GLU A 268 -15.81 11.76 -25.28
N GLY A 269 -15.99 13.02 -25.69
CA GLY A 269 -15.82 13.43 -27.09
C GLY A 269 -14.38 13.80 -27.50
N ARG A 270 -13.39 13.70 -26.60
CA ARG A 270 -11.99 14.07 -26.88
C ARG A 270 -11.37 13.37 -28.10
N ALA A 271 -11.84 12.16 -28.43
CA ALA A 271 -11.41 11.43 -29.61
C ALA A 271 -11.82 12.16 -30.91
N THR A 272 -12.97 12.83 -30.93
CA THR A 272 -13.40 13.69 -32.05
C THR A 272 -12.46 14.88 -32.19
N LEU A 273 -12.08 15.54 -31.09
CA LEU A 273 -11.11 16.63 -31.12
C LEU A 273 -9.78 16.17 -31.72
N GLN A 274 -9.25 15.03 -31.26
CA GLN A 274 -8.01 14.47 -31.80
C GLN A 274 -8.10 14.11 -33.28
N LYS A 275 -9.20 13.48 -33.70
CA LYS A 275 -9.41 13.02 -35.08
C LYS A 275 -9.61 14.19 -36.05
N THR A 276 -10.38 15.20 -35.65
CA THR A 276 -10.79 16.28 -36.55
C THR A 276 -9.80 17.45 -36.54
N ALA A 277 -9.26 17.83 -35.38
CA ALA A 277 -8.35 18.97 -35.25
C ALA A 277 -6.86 18.59 -35.20
N GLY A 278 -6.55 17.29 -35.16
CA GLY A 278 -5.19 16.77 -35.11
C GLY A 278 -4.54 16.81 -33.72
N MET A 279 -3.37 16.17 -33.62
CA MET A 279 -2.66 15.96 -32.34
C MET A 279 -2.18 17.27 -31.70
N THR A 280 -1.72 18.24 -32.49
CA THR A 280 -1.23 19.53 -31.97
C THR A 280 -2.34 20.31 -31.28
N SER A 281 -3.49 20.49 -31.94
CA SER A 281 -4.66 21.16 -31.37
C SER A 281 -5.18 20.43 -30.15
N PHE A 282 -5.21 19.08 -30.21
CA PHE A 282 -5.58 18.26 -29.06
C PHE A 282 -4.67 18.54 -27.85
N ALA A 283 -3.35 18.58 -28.04
CA ALA A 283 -2.41 18.84 -26.94
C ALA A 283 -2.59 20.25 -26.35
N LEU A 284 -2.78 21.27 -27.20
CA LEU A 284 -2.99 22.66 -26.78
C LEU A 284 -4.25 22.84 -25.93
N VAL A 285 -5.32 22.12 -26.25
CA VAL A 285 -6.58 22.15 -25.48
C VAL A 285 -6.49 21.27 -24.22
N MET A 286 -5.98 20.05 -24.36
CA MET A 286 -6.04 19.06 -23.29
C MET A 286 -5.03 19.29 -22.16
N ASP A 287 -3.88 19.92 -22.42
CA ASP A 287 -2.94 20.27 -21.36
C ASP A 287 -3.57 21.19 -20.29
N PRO A 288 -4.03 22.41 -20.62
CA PRO A 288 -4.69 23.27 -19.65
C PRO A 288 -6.00 22.65 -19.10
N PHE A 289 -6.78 21.96 -19.93
CA PHE A 289 -8.00 21.27 -19.47
C PHE A 289 -7.70 20.26 -18.36
N SER A 290 -6.73 19.36 -18.57
CA SER A 290 -6.40 18.30 -17.60
C SER A 290 -5.89 18.87 -16.28
N ARG A 291 -5.19 20.02 -16.31
CA ARG A 291 -4.77 20.74 -15.11
C ARG A 291 -5.96 21.37 -14.40
N GLY A 292 -6.91 21.96 -15.13
CA GLY A 292 -8.15 22.51 -14.60
C GLY A 292 -9.04 21.44 -13.96
N GLU A 293 -9.26 20.32 -14.65
CA GLU A 293 -9.98 19.15 -14.14
C GLU A 293 -9.39 18.64 -12.82
N ARG A 294 -8.06 18.48 -12.75
CA ARG A 294 -7.38 18.07 -11.49
C ARG A 294 -7.62 19.05 -10.34
N GLN A 295 -7.70 20.35 -10.61
CA GLN A 295 -8.03 21.34 -9.59
C GLN A 295 -9.50 21.24 -9.16
N LEU A 296 -10.42 20.99 -10.09
CA LEU A 296 -11.82 20.68 -9.74
C LEU A 296 -11.90 19.41 -8.89
N SER A 297 -11.20 18.32 -9.22
CA SER A 297 -11.18 17.10 -8.40
C SER A 297 -10.61 17.34 -7.00
N ARG A 298 -9.58 18.19 -6.87
CA ARG A 298 -9.06 18.60 -5.54
C ARG A 298 -10.08 19.40 -4.76
N ALA A 299 -10.77 20.35 -5.41
CA ALA A 299 -11.83 21.12 -4.77
C ALA A 299 -12.96 20.21 -4.29
N TRP A 300 -13.34 19.23 -5.10
CA TRP A 300 -14.31 18.20 -4.75
C TRP A 300 -13.85 17.39 -3.52
N SER A 301 -12.65 16.81 -3.53
CA SER A 301 -12.13 16.04 -2.38
C SER A 301 -12.08 16.87 -1.10
N ALA A 302 -11.50 18.07 -1.17
CA ALA A 302 -11.40 18.96 -0.01
C ALA A 302 -12.78 19.35 0.53
N SER A 303 -13.77 19.56 -0.34
CA SER A 303 -15.14 19.88 0.07
C SER A 303 -15.87 18.72 0.79
N VAL A 304 -15.58 17.47 0.41
CA VAL A 304 -16.11 16.27 1.08
C VAL A 304 -15.54 16.13 2.50
N ASP A 305 -14.28 16.53 2.68
CA ASP A 305 -13.57 16.48 3.97
C ASP A 305 -13.78 17.76 4.82
N ASP A 306 -14.75 18.62 4.45
CA ASP A 306 -15.07 19.91 5.12
C ASP A 306 -13.91 20.92 5.16
N HIS A 307 -12.98 20.84 4.21
CA HIS A 307 -11.84 21.76 4.05
C HIS A 307 -12.18 22.92 3.09
N ALA A 308 -13.07 23.81 3.52
CA ALA A 308 -13.61 24.89 2.68
C ALA A 308 -12.53 25.80 2.04
N GLU A 309 -11.50 26.23 2.78
CA GLU A 309 -10.46 27.12 2.23
C GLU A 309 -9.60 26.46 1.15
N GLU A 310 -9.27 25.17 1.32
CA GLU A 310 -8.56 24.41 0.28
C GLU A 310 -9.44 24.23 -0.95
N ALA A 311 -10.72 23.91 -0.75
CA ALA A 311 -11.67 23.76 -1.84
C ALA A 311 -11.80 25.06 -2.66
N ARG A 312 -11.95 26.21 -1.99
CA ARG A 312 -11.96 27.54 -2.64
C ARG A 312 -10.67 27.82 -3.40
N THR A 313 -9.52 27.57 -2.77
CA THR A 313 -8.21 27.80 -3.38
C THR A 313 -8.03 26.97 -4.65
N SER A 314 -8.46 25.72 -4.64
CA SER A 314 -8.43 24.85 -5.82
C SER A 314 -9.40 25.31 -6.91
N LEU A 315 -10.63 25.72 -6.55
CA LEU A 315 -11.60 26.26 -7.50
C LEU A 315 -11.08 27.55 -8.20
N LEU A 316 -10.48 28.48 -7.43
CA LEU A 316 -9.84 29.70 -7.97
C LEU A 316 -8.74 29.38 -8.99
N LYS A 317 -8.01 28.27 -8.79
CA LYS A 317 -6.96 27.80 -9.73
C LYS A 317 -7.54 27.11 -10.97
N ALA A 318 -8.71 26.48 -10.86
CA ALA A 318 -9.32 25.74 -11.96
C ALA A 318 -9.83 26.67 -13.07
N ALA A 319 -10.51 27.77 -12.72
CA ALA A 319 -11.13 28.68 -13.66
C ALA A 319 -10.19 29.21 -14.78
N PRO A 320 -9.02 29.81 -14.49
CA PRO A 320 -8.13 30.31 -15.54
C PRO A 320 -7.53 29.21 -16.42
N LEU A 321 -7.44 27.97 -15.91
CA LEU A 321 -6.96 26.82 -16.70
C LEU A 321 -8.02 26.36 -17.70
N LEU A 322 -9.29 26.33 -17.28
CA LEU A 322 -10.41 25.98 -18.16
C LEU A 322 -10.66 27.07 -19.21
N GLU A 323 -10.45 28.33 -18.85
CA GLU A 323 -10.43 29.45 -19.80
C GLU A 323 -9.32 29.29 -20.84
N ALA A 324 -8.09 29.01 -20.43
CA ALA A 324 -6.99 28.76 -21.36
C ALA A 324 -7.27 27.58 -22.31
N ALA A 325 -7.94 26.53 -21.82
CA ALA A 325 -8.36 25.41 -22.65
C ALA A 325 -9.41 25.82 -23.70
N ARG A 326 -10.40 26.63 -23.31
CA ARG A 326 -11.42 27.19 -24.20
C ARG A 326 -10.77 28.04 -25.29
N ASP A 327 -9.84 28.91 -24.91
CA ASP A 327 -9.19 29.84 -25.84
C ASP A 327 -8.23 29.14 -26.80
N ALA A 328 -7.65 28.01 -26.39
CA ALA A 328 -6.84 27.13 -27.24
C ALA A 328 -7.68 26.28 -28.21
N PHE A 329 -9.01 26.29 -28.10
CA PHE A 329 -9.87 25.45 -28.92
C PHE A 329 -9.82 25.91 -30.39
N PRO A 330 -9.56 24.99 -31.34
CA PRO A 330 -9.39 25.35 -32.74
C PRO A 330 -10.62 26.07 -33.29
N GLY A 331 -10.40 27.15 -34.05
CA GLY A 331 -11.43 27.93 -34.75
C GLY A 331 -12.19 27.11 -35.77
#